data_AF-A0AAW4KUY9-F1
#
_entry.id   AF-A0AAW4KUY9-F1
#
_cell.length_a   1.000
_cell.length_b   1.000
_cell.length_c   1.000
_cell.angle_alpha   90.00
_cell.angle_beta   90.00
_cell.angle_gamma   90.00
#
_symmetry.space_group_name_H-M   'P 1'
#
loop_
_entity.id
_entity.type
_entity.pdbx_description
1 polymer ?
#
loop_
_entity_poly.entity_id
_entity_poly.type
_entity_poly.pdbx_seq_one_letter_code
_entity_poly.pdbx_strand_id
1 'polypeptide(L)' 'MPATRIWLKNPLAIFTANGLDARGGLVLQDGVITEVLAQGQAPAQPCAQVFDAREHVVLPGLINTHHHFYQTLTRA' A
#
# COMPACT_ATOMS: atom_id res chain seq x y z
N MET A 1 -5.88 -18.49 -6.41
CA MET A 1 -4.63 -17.75 -6.72
C MET A 1 -3.62 -18.13 -5.66
N PRO A 2 -2.39 -18.55 -6.00
CA PRO A 2 -1.36 -18.78 -4.98
C PRO A 2 -1.12 -17.48 -4.20
N ALA A 3 -0.84 -17.62 -2.91
CA ALA A 3 -0.57 -16.50 -2.02
C ALA A 3 0.61 -15.68 -2.56
N THR A 4 0.35 -14.44 -2.97
CA THR A 4 1.38 -13.59 -3.56
C THR A 4 1.87 -12.62 -2.50
N ARG A 5 3.15 -12.78 -2.11
CA ARG A 5 3.84 -11.86 -1.19
C ARG A 5 4.51 -10.74 -1.98
N ILE A 6 4.09 -9.50 -1.74
CA ILE A 6 4.50 -8.31 -2.50
C ILE A 6 5.15 -7.31 -1.55
N TRP A 7 6.31 -6.78 -1.93
CA TRP A 7 6.91 -5.64 -1.25
C TRP A 7 6.74 -4.36 -2.07
N LEU A 8 6.02 -3.39 -1.52
CA LEU A 8 6.00 -2.01 -2.01
C LEU A 8 7.22 -1.29 -1.45
N LYS A 9 8.30 -1.23 -2.21
CA LYS A 9 9.63 -0.84 -1.74
C LYS A 9 9.85 0.66 -1.83
N ASN A 10 10.34 1.24 -0.72
CA ASN A 10 10.90 2.61 -0.66
C ASN A 10 10.06 3.69 -1.37
N PRO A 11 8.82 3.95 -0.92
CA PRO A 11 7.99 5.01 -1.51
C PRO A 11 8.63 6.40 -1.37
N LEU A 12 8.32 7.31 -2.29
CA LEU A 12 8.74 8.72 -2.21
C LEU A 12 8.27 9.36 -0.89
N ALA A 13 7.01 9.09 -0.53
CA ALA A 13 6.42 9.41 0.75
C ALA A 13 5.32 8.39 1.07
N ILE A 14 5.08 8.15 2.36
CA ILE A 14 4.03 7.24 2.81
C ILE A 14 3.33 7.80 4.04
N PHE A 15 1.99 7.77 4.00
CA PHE A 15 1.14 8.09 5.14
C PHE A 15 0.47 6.81 5.63
N THR A 16 0.64 6.48 6.90
CA THR A 16 0.06 5.28 7.51
C THR A 16 -1.24 5.55 8.28
N ALA A 17 -1.63 6.82 8.42
CA ALA A 17 -2.69 7.27 9.33
C ALA A 17 -2.48 6.84 10.80
N ASN A 18 -1.23 6.54 11.19
CA ASN A 18 -0.81 6.24 12.55
C ASN A 18 0.67 6.67 12.75
N GLY A 19 1.29 6.28 13.87
CA GLY A 19 2.66 6.67 14.21
C GLY A 19 3.77 5.73 13.70
N LEU A 20 3.46 4.70 12.92
CA LEU A 20 4.45 3.72 12.46
C LEU A 20 5.34 4.30 11.34
N ASP A 21 6.66 4.04 11.42
CA ASP A 21 7.59 4.35 10.32
C ASP A 21 7.50 3.27 9.24
N ALA A 22 7.03 3.66 8.05
CA ALA A 22 6.89 2.79 6.89
C ALA A 22 7.77 3.21 5.70
N ARG A 23 8.80 4.04 5.92
CA ARG A 23 9.65 4.61 4.84
C ARG A 23 10.40 3.55 4.03
N GLY A 24 10.63 2.36 4.57
CA GLY A 24 11.18 1.21 3.83
C GLY A 24 10.13 0.47 2.99
N GLY A 25 8.84 0.72 3.23
CA GLY A 25 7.74 0.14 2.47
C GLY A 25 6.79 -0.74 3.28
N LEU A 26 5.90 -1.42 2.57
CA LEU A 26 4.92 -2.35 3.12
C LEU A 26 5.07 -3.73 2.47
N VAL A 27 4.89 -4.79 3.25
CA VAL A 27 4.80 -6.15 2.72
C VAL A 27 3.37 -6.64 2.83
N LEU A 28 2.80 -6.99 1.68
CA LEU A 28 1.45 -7.53 1.56
C LEU A 28 1.51 -9.02 1.30
N GLN A 29 0.58 -9.75 1.92
CA GLN A 29 0.32 -11.15 1.63
C GLN A 29 -1.18 -11.40 1.78
N ASP A 30 -1.78 -12.00 0.74
CA ASP A 30 -3.19 -12.40 0.74
C ASP A 30 -4.18 -11.28 1.09
N GLY A 31 -3.89 -10.07 0.60
CA GLY A 31 -4.71 -8.87 0.85
C GLY A 31 -4.49 -8.23 2.22
N VAL A 32 -3.54 -8.72 3.01
CA VAL A 32 -3.22 -8.22 4.35
C VAL A 32 -1.82 -7.60 4.37
N ILE A 33 -1.66 -6.48 5.08
CA ILE A 33 -0.34 -5.92 5.39
C ILE A 33 0.27 -6.77 6.51
N THR A 34 1.38 -7.44 6.21
CA THR A 34 2.05 -8.36 7.15
C THR A 34 3.32 -7.78 7.76
N GLU A 35 3.95 -6.81 7.11
CA GLU A 35 5.10 -6.08 7.66
C GLU A 35 4.99 -4.58 7.32
N VAL A 36 5.41 -3.74 8.27
CA VAL A 36 5.61 -2.30 8.10
C VAL A 36 7.10 -2.04 8.30
N LEU A 37 7.79 -1.62 7.24
CA LEU A 37 9.25 -1.52 7.23
C LEU A 37 9.69 -0.07 7.43
N ALA A 38 10.44 0.18 8.49
CA ALA A 38 11.11 1.46 8.71
C ALA A 38 12.21 1.69 7.65
N GLN A 39 12.74 2.91 7.57
CA GLN A 39 13.78 3.24 6.61
C GLN A 39 14.99 2.29 6.75
N GLY A 40 15.40 1.67 5.63
CA GLY A 40 16.54 0.76 5.58
C GLY A 40 16.25 -0.68 6.02
N GLN A 41 15.04 -0.99 6.53
CA GLN A 41 14.64 -2.36 6.80
C GLN A 41 14.29 -3.11 5.50
N ALA A 42 14.40 -4.43 5.55
CA ALA A 42 14.05 -5.35 4.47
C ALA A 42 13.01 -6.36 4.97
N PRO A 43 12.19 -6.96 4.07
CA PRO A 43 11.26 -8.02 4.43
C PRO A 43 11.95 -9.18 5.16
N ALA A 44 11.31 -9.73 6.19
CA ALA A 44 11.84 -10.87 6.95
C ALA A 44 11.94 -12.16 6.12
N GLN A 45 11.16 -12.26 5.03
CA GLN A 45 11.16 -13.37 4.10
C GLN A 45 11.17 -12.88 2.65
N PRO A 46 11.67 -13.69 1.68
CA PRO A 46 11.63 -13.33 0.27
C PRO A 46 10.22 -12.98 -0.21
N CYS A 47 10.10 -11.89 -0.94
CA CYS A 47 8.85 -11.51 -1.61
C CYS A 47 8.88 -12.00 -3.06
N ALA A 48 7.78 -12.58 -3.52
CA ALA A 48 7.65 -13.05 -4.90
C ALA A 48 7.61 -11.88 -5.91
N GLN A 49 7.15 -10.72 -5.46
CA GLN A 49 7.10 -9.50 -6.25
C GLN A 49 7.64 -8.32 -5.44
N VAL A 50 8.33 -7.42 -6.14
CA VAL A 50 8.79 -6.14 -5.59
C VAL A 50 8.35 -5.05 -6.55
N PHE A 51 7.67 -4.04 -6.01
CA PHE A 51 7.32 -2.82 -6.72
C PHE A 51 8.18 -1.68 -6.18
N ASP A 52 9.06 -1.11 -7.02
CA ASP A 52 9.88 0.05 -6.62
C ASP A 52 9.02 1.32 -6.64
N ALA A 53 8.61 1.77 -5.47
CA ALA A 53 7.70 2.88 -5.28
C ALA A 53 8.43 4.23 -5.14
N ARG A 54 9.73 4.33 -5.43
CA ARG A 54 10.53 5.55 -5.18
C ARG A 54 10.03 6.84 -5.82
N GLU A 55 9.20 6.75 -6.86
CA GLU A 55 8.56 7.89 -7.54
C GLU A 55 7.07 8.03 -7.19
N HIS A 56 6.57 7.28 -6.20
CA HIS A 56 5.16 7.18 -5.84
C HIS A 56 4.92 7.59 -4.39
N VAL A 57 3.77 8.24 -4.16
CA VAL A 57 3.24 8.48 -2.81
C VAL A 57 2.26 7.36 -2.47
N VAL A 58 2.41 6.77 -1.28
CA VAL A 58 1.53 5.71 -0.78
C VAL A 58 0.61 6.27 0.31
N LEU A 59 -0.68 6.08 0.12
CA LEU A 59 -1.73 6.47 1.06
C LEU A 59 -2.60 5.25 1.38
N PRO A 60 -3.30 5.21 2.54
CA PRO A 60 -4.39 4.28 2.72
C PRO A 60 -5.44 4.52 1.64
N GLY A 61 -6.14 3.47 1.22
CA GLY A 61 -7.26 3.61 0.30
C GLY A 61 -8.29 4.60 0.85
N LEU A 62 -8.66 5.60 0.05
CA LEU A 62 -9.64 6.60 0.48
C LEU A 62 -11.01 5.94 0.68
N ILE A 63 -11.63 6.24 1.82
CA ILE A 63 -12.98 5.76 2.14
C ILE A 63 -13.98 6.83 1.71
N ASN A 64 -14.74 6.53 0.67
CA ASN A 64 -15.88 7.36 0.28
C ASN A 64 -17.11 6.95 1.10
N THR A 65 -17.46 7.75 2.10
CA THR A 65 -18.54 7.45 3.05
C THR A 65 -19.93 7.76 2.51
N HIS A 66 -20.02 8.51 1.42
CA HIS A 66 -21.30 8.95 0.86
C HIS A 66 -21.18 9.15 -0.64
N HIS A 67 -21.80 8.26 -1.40
CA HIS A 67 -21.89 8.41 -2.85
C HIS A 67 -23.27 7.96 -3.35
N HIS A 68 -23.89 8.80 -4.18
CA HIS A 68 -25.07 8.40 -4.93
C HIS A 68 -24.64 7.80 -6.26
N PHE A 69 -24.38 6.49 -6.26
CA PHE A 69 -23.77 5.80 -7.40
C PHE A 69 -24.54 6.04 -8.72
N TYR A 70 -25.87 5.96 -8.68
CA TYR A 70 -26.73 6.11 -9.87
C TYR A 70 -26.67 7.51 -10.50
N GLN A 71 -26.34 8.56 -9.73
CA GLN A 71 -26.24 9.93 -10.24
C GLN A 71 -25.03 10.12 -11.18
N THR A 72 -24.05 9.20 -11.12
CA THR A 72 -22.93 9.19 -12.07
C THR A 72 -23.42 8.96 -13.50
N LEU A 73 -24.50 8.19 -13.68
CA LEU A 73 -25.05 7.85 -15.00
C LEU A 73 -25.70 9.05 -15.71
N THR A 74 -25.90 10.17 -15.01
CA THR A 74 -26.50 11.39 -15.54
C THR A 74 -25.50 12.55 -15.63
N ARG A 75 -24.18 12.29 -15.50
CA ARG A 75 -23.17 13.31 -15.81
C ARG A 75 -23.02 13.42 -17.34
N ALA A 76 -23.28 14.62 -17.86
CA ALA A 76 -22.94 15.02 -19.23
C ALA A 76 -21.46 15.39 -19.36
#